data_AF-A0A526ZCV0-F1
#
_entry.id   AF-A0A526ZCV0-F1
#
_cell.length_a   1.000
_cell.length_b   1.000
_cell.length_c   1.000
_cell.angle_alpha   90.00
_cell.angle_beta   90.00
_cell.angle_gamma   90.00
#
_symmetry.space_group_name_H-M   'P 1'
#
loop_
_entity.id
_entity.type
_entity.pdbx_description
1 polymer ?
#
loop_
_entity_poly.entity_id
_entity_poly.type
_entity_poly.pdbx_seq_one_letter_code
_entity_poly.pdbx_strand_id
1 'polypeptide(L)'
;MKDFWVSSGHHLLDRDEAGRLLVTDSFLKAYFARPELLPPATACPAELRLHHELLMHHPRRPVAKQEIAALEDPDARENWEFMIAFRDHVLAAPSLEAAYLALARGSAENIPPLFMNQLAQVVLRNALDGQHDACVVRAAELFYRPQRVTSHEGAVLLADAETIERHEQNRHASPLLGMLGGSAVTELEILDENNPESYFARSDAFDM
;
A
#
# COMPACT_ATOMS: atom_id res chain seq x y z
N MET A 1 -1.44 -22.03 7.38
CA MET A 1 -0.47 -20.95 7.14
C MET A 1 -1.05 -19.70 7.76
N LYS A 2 -0.26 -18.93 8.51
CA LYS A 2 -0.70 -17.61 8.97
C LYS A 2 -0.58 -16.68 7.78
N ASP A 3 -1.70 -16.07 7.39
CA ASP A 3 -1.66 -15.05 6.36
C ASP A 3 -1.27 -13.71 7.00
N PHE A 4 -0.59 -12.86 6.24
CA PHE A 4 -0.12 -11.55 6.69
C PHE A 4 -0.08 -10.57 5.53
N TRP A 5 -0.20 -9.27 5.85
CA TRP A 5 -0.29 -8.19 4.87
C TRP A 5 -1.33 -8.49 3.77
N VAL A 6 -2.54 -8.88 4.18
CA VAL A 6 -3.61 -9.24 3.23
C VAL A 6 -3.93 -8.05 2.32
N SER A 7 -3.79 -6.82 2.85
CA SER A 7 -3.92 -5.56 2.12
C SER A 7 -2.93 -5.36 0.97
N SER A 8 -1.83 -6.14 0.92
CA SER A 8 -0.87 -6.10 -0.20
C SER A 8 -1.47 -6.56 -1.52
N GLY A 9 -2.60 -7.27 -1.50
CA GLY A 9 -3.23 -7.85 -2.68
C GLY A 9 -2.50 -9.09 -3.20
N HIS A 10 -1.58 -9.67 -2.43
CA HIS A 10 -0.84 -10.89 -2.80
C HIS A 10 -1.75 -12.05 -3.21
N HIS A 11 -2.86 -12.24 -2.49
CA HIS A 11 -3.87 -13.27 -2.76
C HIS A 11 -4.65 -13.06 -4.07
N LEU A 12 -4.54 -11.90 -4.71
CA LEU A 12 -5.20 -11.60 -5.97
C LEU A 12 -4.32 -11.95 -7.18
N LEU A 13 -3.06 -12.31 -6.96
CA LEU A 13 -2.06 -12.50 -8.01
C LEU A 13 -1.88 -13.98 -8.35
N ASP A 14 -1.46 -14.23 -9.59
CA ASP A 14 -0.98 -15.54 -10.02
C ASP A 14 0.54 -15.61 -9.93
N ARG A 15 1.11 -16.80 -10.11
CA ARG A 15 2.55 -17.02 -10.15
C ARG A 15 2.98 -17.70 -11.44
N ASP A 16 4.15 -17.33 -11.96
CA ASP A 16 4.78 -18.05 -13.07
C ASP A 16 5.53 -19.31 -12.61
N GLU A 17 6.15 -20.03 -13.54
CA GLU A 17 6.94 -21.24 -13.26
C GLU A 17 8.13 -20.99 -12.32
N ALA A 18 8.62 -19.75 -12.25
CA ALA A 18 9.71 -19.34 -11.36
C ALA A 18 9.20 -18.80 -10.01
N GLY A 19 7.88 -18.84 -9.76
CA GLY A 19 7.25 -18.35 -8.53
C GLY A 19 7.10 -16.82 -8.44
N ARG A 20 7.33 -16.10 -9.55
CA ARG A 20 7.20 -14.63 -9.62
C ARG A 20 5.75 -14.22 -9.81
N LEU A 21 5.39 -13.05 -9.28
CA LEU A 21 4.02 -12.56 -9.28
C LEU A 21 3.59 -12.03 -10.66
N LEU A 22 2.47 -12.57 -11.17
CA LEU A 22 1.84 -12.14 -12.41
C LEU A 22 0.64 -11.24 -12.13
N VAL A 23 0.56 -10.12 -12.86
CA VAL A 23 -0.56 -9.18 -12.77
C VAL A 23 -1.84 -9.85 -13.25
N THR A 24 -2.87 -9.82 -12.40
CA THR A 24 -4.22 -10.31 -12.71
C THR A 24 -5.19 -9.14 -12.84
N ASP A 25 -6.37 -9.43 -13.38
CA ASP A 25 -7.46 -8.45 -13.46
C ASP A 25 -7.96 -8.09 -12.06
N SER A 26 -8.02 -9.07 -11.15
CA SER A 26 -8.43 -8.87 -9.75
C SER A 26 -7.50 -7.91 -9.03
N PHE A 27 -6.18 -8.04 -9.22
CA PHE A 27 -5.21 -7.12 -8.64
C PHE A 27 -5.41 -5.69 -9.13
N LEU A 28 -5.56 -5.48 -10.44
CA LEU A 28 -5.82 -4.15 -11.00
C LEU A 28 -7.14 -3.55 -10.50
N LYS A 29 -8.20 -4.36 -10.40
CA LYS A 29 -9.50 -3.91 -9.88
C LYS A 29 -9.43 -3.47 -8.42
N ALA A 30 -8.57 -4.09 -7.60
CA ALA A 30 -8.36 -3.65 -6.23
C ALA A 30 -7.78 -2.22 -6.15
N TYR A 31 -6.95 -1.81 -7.12
CA TYR A 31 -6.49 -0.42 -7.22
C TYR A 31 -7.63 0.52 -7.65
N PHE A 32 -8.42 0.16 -8.67
CA PHE A 32 -9.54 0.98 -9.13
C PHE A 32 -10.68 1.13 -8.11
N ALA A 33 -10.75 0.21 -7.14
CA ALA A 33 -11.70 0.26 -6.03
C ALA A 33 -11.24 1.15 -4.86
N ARG A 34 -10.03 1.72 -4.91
CA ARG A 34 -9.52 2.57 -3.84
C ARG A 34 -10.25 3.92 -3.78
N PRO A 35 -10.38 4.53 -2.59
CA PRO A 35 -11.10 5.80 -2.42
C PRO A 35 -10.60 6.94 -3.31
N GLU A 36 -9.30 6.98 -3.60
CA GLU A 36 -8.67 8.03 -4.42
C GLU A 36 -9.15 8.02 -5.88
N LEU A 37 -9.69 6.89 -6.35
CA LEU A 37 -10.22 6.72 -7.71
C LEU A 37 -11.73 6.52 -7.73
N LEU A 38 -12.38 6.44 -6.55
CA LEU A 38 -13.82 6.29 -6.46
C LEU A 38 -14.47 7.63 -6.83
N PRO A 39 -15.25 7.69 -7.93
CA PRO A 39 -15.82 8.96 -8.36
C PRO A 39 -16.79 9.51 -7.30
N PRO A 40 -16.68 10.79 -6.91
CA PRO A 40 -17.62 11.40 -5.99
C PRO A 40 -19.02 11.50 -6.61
N ALA A 41 -20.03 11.80 -5.79
CA ALA A 41 -21.40 12.00 -6.28
C ALA A 41 -21.54 13.16 -7.30
N THR A 42 -20.57 14.07 -7.32
CA THR A 42 -20.47 15.21 -8.24
C THR A 42 -19.62 14.92 -9.49
N ALA A 43 -19.13 13.69 -9.65
CA ALA A 43 -18.28 13.30 -10.76
C ALA A 43 -18.97 13.48 -12.11
N CYS A 44 -18.20 13.90 -13.10
CA CYS A 44 -18.70 14.08 -14.46
C CYS A 44 -19.00 12.71 -15.13
N PRO A 45 -19.86 12.66 -16.16
CA PRO A 45 -20.18 11.40 -16.85
C PRO A 45 -18.97 10.69 -17.46
N ALA A 46 -17.94 11.44 -17.85
CA ALA A 46 -16.70 10.88 -18.39
C ALA A 46 -15.94 10.06 -17.35
N GLU A 47 -15.82 10.58 -16.13
CA GLU A 47 -15.17 9.91 -15.00
C GLU A 47 -15.91 8.65 -14.58
N LEU A 48 -17.24 8.75 -14.41
CA LEU A 48 -18.09 7.61 -14.04
C LEU A 48 -17.98 6.47 -15.04
N ARG A 49 -17.97 6.81 -16.35
CA ARG A 49 -17.81 5.82 -17.41
C ARG A 49 -16.42 5.19 -17.40
N LEU A 50 -15.35 6.00 -17.28
CA LEU A 50 -13.98 5.49 -17.24
C LEU A 50 -13.79 4.53 -16.06
N HIS A 51 -14.23 4.93 -14.86
CA HIS A 51 -14.17 4.12 -13.65
C HIS A 51 -14.94 2.81 -13.83
N HIS A 52 -16.20 2.89 -14.26
CA HIS A 52 -17.06 1.72 -14.44
C HIS A 52 -16.50 0.73 -15.47
N GLU A 53 -16.03 1.21 -16.61
CA GLU A 53 -15.47 0.34 -17.66
C GLU A 53 -14.23 -0.43 -17.19
N LEU A 54 -13.31 0.24 -16.49
CA LEU A 54 -12.08 -0.39 -15.99
C LEU A 54 -12.35 -1.34 -14.83
N LEU A 55 -13.21 -0.96 -13.90
CA LEU A 55 -13.51 -1.77 -12.73
C LEU A 55 -14.33 -3.01 -13.09
N MET A 56 -15.31 -2.89 -14.00
CA MET A 56 -16.24 -3.98 -14.30
C MET A 56 -15.79 -4.86 -15.44
N HIS A 57 -15.28 -4.28 -16.54
CA HIS A 57 -15.18 -4.99 -17.81
C HIS A 57 -13.74 -5.21 -18.28
N HIS A 58 -12.94 -4.15 -18.36
CA HIS A 58 -11.66 -4.20 -19.08
C HIS A 58 -10.53 -3.50 -18.32
N PRO A 59 -10.07 -4.05 -17.18
CA PRO A 59 -9.05 -3.39 -16.35
C PRO A 59 -7.72 -3.15 -17.08
N ARG A 60 -7.41 -3.95 -18.11
CA ARG A 60 -6.20 -3.84 -18.94
C ARG A 60 -6.36 -2.99 -20.20
N ARG A 61 -7.55 -2.43 -20.49
CA ARG A 61 -7.72 -1.68 -21.74
C ARG A 61 -6.82 -0.44 -21.74
N PRO A 62 -6.20 -0.10 -22.87
CA PRO A 62 -5.55 1.20 -23.02
C PRO A 62 -6.53 2.33 -22.71
N VAL A 63 -6.03 3.39 -22.09
CA VAL A 63 -6.79 4.62 -21.80
C VAL A 63 -6.07 5.76 -22.51
N ALA A 64 -6.75 6.41 -23.43
CA ALA A 64 -6.15 7.51 -24.19
C ALA A 64 -6.06 8.76 -23.31
N LYS A 65 -5.03 9.60 -23.56
CA LYS A 65 -4.88 10.89 -22.86
C LYS A 65 -6.12 11.79 -23.01
N GLN A 66 -6.84 11.70 -24.13
CA GLN A 66 -8.08 12.47 -24.31
C GLN A 66 -9.22 12.00 -23.41
N GLU A 67 -9.26 10.71 -23.02
CA GLU A 67 -10.27 10.20 -22.08
C GLU A 67 -10.05 10.82 -20.70
N ILE A 68 -8.80 10.89 -20.24
CA ILE A 68 -8.43 11.54 -18.98
C ILE A 68 -8.67 13.05 -19.07
N ALA A 69 -8.26 13.71 -20.15
CA ALA A 69 -8.47 15.14 -20.34
C ALA A 69 -9.96 15.56 -20.36
N ALA A 70 -10.88 14.63 -20.62
CA ALA A 70 -12.31 14.87 -20.60
C ALA A 70 -12.93 14.87 -19.19
N LEU A 71 -12.20 14.45 -18.16
CA LEU A 71 -12.65 14.58 -16.78
C LEU A 71 -12.65 16.07 -16.41
N GLU A 72 -13.69 16.55 -15.74
CA GLU A 72 -13.84 17.97 -15.39
C GLU A 72 -12.94 18.37 -14.21
N ASP A 73 -12.86 17.50 -13.20
CA ASP A 73 -12.09 17.72 -11.98
C ASP A 73 -10.58 17.54 -12.23
N PRO A 74 -9.73 18.58 -11.98
CA PRO A 74 -8.28 18.47 -12.09
C PRO A 74 -7.66 17.41 -11.20
N ASP A 75 -8.18 17.21 -9.99
CA ASP A 75 -7.60 16.26 -9.03
C ASP A 75 -7.90 14.83 -9.48
N ALA A 76 -9.10 14.60 -10.00
CA ALA A 76 -9.46 13.32 -10.62
C ALA A 76 -8.57 13.02 -11.85
N ARG A 77 -8.29 14.03 -12.69
CA ARG A 77 -7.37 13.85 -13.83
C ARG A 77 -5.99 13.38 -13.36
N GLU A 78 -5.40 14.06 -12.38
CA GLU A 78 -4.08 13.71 -11.86
C GLU A 78 -4.06 12.28 -11.27
N ASN A 79 -5.07 11.92 -10.47
CA ASN A 79 -5.18 10.57 -9.91
C ASN A 79 -5.28 9.50 -11.01
N TRP A 80 -6.06 9.75 -12.07
CA TRP A 80 -6.16 8.84 -13.20
C TRP A 80 -4.87 8.78 -14.02
N GLU A 81 -4.15 9.89 -14.21
CA GLU A 81 -2.84 9.89 -14.89
C GLU A 81 -1.83 8.99 -14.15
N PHE A 82 -1.70 9.17 -12.84
CA PHE A 82 -0.82 8.35 -12.02
C PHE A 82 -1.21 6.88 -12.02
N MET A 83 -2.51 6.59 -11.87
CA MET A 83 -2.99 5.21 -11.86
C MET A 83 -2.77 4.51 -13.20
N ILE A 84 -3.05 5.18 -14.32
CA ILE A 84 -2.87 4.60 -15.65
C ILE A 84 -1.38 4.42 -15.95
N ALA A 85 -0.51 5.37 -15.57
CA ALA A 85 0.94 5.21 -15.69
C ALA A 85 1.46 3.99 -14.91
N PHE A 86 1.01 3.83 -13.65
CA PHE A 86 1.37 2.66 -12.84
C PHE A 86 0.86 1.34 -13.45
N ARG A 87 -0.42 1.30 -13.87
CA ARG A 87 -1.01 0.12 -14.50
C ARG A 87 -0.24 -0.30 -15.74
N ASP A 88 0.04 0.65 -16.64
CA ASP A 88 0.73 0.37 -17.89
C ASP A 88 2.16 -0.11 -17.63
N HIS A 89 2.81 0.43 -16.59
CA HIS A 89 4.13 -0.04 -16.13
C HIS A 89 4.12 -1.49 -15.65
N VAL A 90 3.17 -1.88 -14.79
CA VAL A 90 3.11 -3.27 -14.28
C VAL A 90 2.66 -4.25 -15.37
N LEU A 91 1.85 -3.81 -16.35
CA LEU A 91 1.44 -4.63 -17.49
C LEU A 91 2.57 -4.82 -18.52
N ALA A 92 3.49 -3.87 -18.64
CA ALA A 92 4.63 -3.96 -19.54
C ALA A 92 5.74 -4.90 -19.01
N ALA A 93 5.76 -5.14 -17.70
CA ALA A 93 6.74 -6.01 -17.06
C ALA A 93 6.30 -7.50 -17.08
N PRO A 94 7.25 -8.45 -17.16
CA PRO A 94 6.93 -9.87 -17.12
C PRO A 94 6.48 -10.36 -15.73
N SER A 95 6.74 -9.59 -14.67
CA SER A 95 6.29 -9.86 -13.30
C SER A 95 6.28 -8.58 -12.46
N LEU A 96 5.63 -8.60 -11.28
CA LEU A 96 5.67 -7.45 -10.36
C LEU A 96 7.06 -7.19 -9.80
N GLU A 97 7.88 -8.23 -9.58
CA GLU A 97 9.27 -8.09 -9.16
C GLU A 97 10.09 -7.36 -10.25
N ALA A 98 9.86 -7.67 -11.52
CA ALA A 98 10.50 -6.98 -12.63
C ALA A 98 10.02 -5.52 -12.74
N ALA A 99 8.73 -5.26 -12.51
CA ALA A 99 8.18 -3.90 -12.45
C ALA A 99 8.81 -3.09 -11.32
N TYR A 100 8.90 -3.66 -10.12
CA TYR A 100 9.56 -3.04 -8.96
C TYR A 100 11.02 -2.72 -9.26
N LEU A 101 11.77 -3.69 -9.81
CA LEU A 101 13.19 -3.52 -10.12
C LEU A 101 13.43 -2.44 -11.18
N ALA A 102 12.53 -2.30 -12.15
CA ALA A 102 12.60 -1.23 -13.14
C ALA A 102 12.45 0.16 -12.48
N LEU A 103 11.47 0.33 -11.59
CA LEU A 103 11.28 1.59 -10.84
C LEU A 103 12.51 1.92 -9.98
N ALA A 104 13.02 0.93 -9.26
CA ALA A 104 14.22 1.09 -8.43
C ALA A 104 15.47 1.50 -9.22
N ARG A 105 15.50 1.20 -10.53
CA ARG A 105 16.59 1.56 -11.45
C ARG A 105 16.35 2.88 -12.18
N GLY A 106 15.26 3.60 -11.87
CA GLY A 106 14.99 4.93 -12.40
C GLY A 106 13.95 4.99 -13.52
N SER A 107 13.19 3.92 -13.80
CA SER A 107 12.11 3.97 -14.80
C SER A 107 10.82 4.66 -14.30
N ALA A 108 10.91 5.46 -13.23
CA ALA A 108 9.75 5.95 -12.46
C ALA A 108 9.16 7.28 -12.99
N GLU A 109 9.39 7.64 -14.25
CA GLU A 109 8.85 8.89 -14.81
C GLU A 109 7.31 8.90 -14.67
N ASN A 110 6.81 9.84 -13.86
CA ASN A 110 5.38 10.05 -13.58
C ASN A 110 4.67 8.95 -12.76
N ILE A 111 5.41 8.10 -12.04
CA ILE A 111 4.82 7.14 -11.09
C ILE A 111 5.10 7.62 -9.65
N PRO A 112 4.07 7.96 -8.87
CA PRO A 112 4.23 8.38 -7.48
C PRO A 112 5.02 7.37 -6.63
N PRO A 113 5.89 7.83 -5.70
CA PRO A 113 6.67 6.94 -4.82
C PRO A 113 5.81 5.94 -4.02
N LEU A 114 4.55 6.28 -3.75
CA LEU A 114 3.59 5.39 -3.09
C LEU A 114 3.47 4.03 -3.79
N PHE A 115 3.44 4.00 -5.11
CA PHE A 115 3.34 2.75 -5.87
C PHE A 115 4.58 1.88 -5.73
N MET A 116 5.75 2.50 -5.54
CA MET A 116 6.98 1.75 -5.28
C MET A 116 6.93 1.06 -3.91
N ASN A 117 6.39 1.72 -2.89
CA ASN A 117 6.17 1.11 -1.57
C ASN A 117 5.16 -0.04 -1.65
N GLN A 118 4.05 0.14 -2.38
CA GLN A 118 3.04 -0.92 -2.57
C GLN A 118 3.60 -2.14 -3.32
N LEU A 119 4.42 -1.91 -4.35
CA LEU A 119 5.14 -2.99 -5.04
C LEU A 119 6.16 -3.67 -4.11
N ALA A 120 6.92 -2.91 -3.32
CA ALA A 120 7.83 -3.48 -2.34
C ALA A 120 7.10 -4.40 -1.35
N GLN A 121 5.95 -3.95 -0.82
CA GLN A 121 5.13 -4.74 0.09
C GLN A 121 4.71 -6.08 -0.52
N VAL A 122 4.13 -6.07 -1.73
CA VAL A 122 3.61 -7.32 -2.34
C VAL A 122 4.73 -8.26 -2.80
N VAL A 123 5.85 -7.72 -3.27
CA VAL A 123 7.06 -8.49 -3.61
C VAL A 123 7.64 -9.14 -2.36
N LEU A 124 7.76 -8.40 -1.25
CA LEU A 124 8.23 -8.95 0.02
C LEU A 124 7.27 -9.96 0.59
N ARG A 125 5.94 -9.75 0.47
CA ARG A 125 4.95 -10.73 0.89
C ARG A 125 5.15 -12.07 0.19
N ASN A 126 5.48 -12.04 -1.10
CA ASN A 126 5.78 -13.25 -1.87
C ASN A 126 7.14 -13.86 -1.47
N ALA A 127 8.17 -13.04 -1.26
CA ALA A 127 9.50 -13.51 -0.86
C ALA A 127 9.51 -14.14 0.56
N LEU A 128 8.60 -13.69 1.42
CA LEU A 128 8.44 -14.18 2.80
C LEU A 128 7.31 -15.24 2.91
N ASP A 129 6.83 -15.78 1.80
CA ASP A 129 5.78 -16.80 1.85
C ASP A 129 6.26 -18.04 2.61
N GLY A 130 5.46 -18.48 3.58
CA GLY A 130 5.84 -19.55 4.50
C GLY A 130 6.77 -19.14 5.65
N GLN A 131 7.13 -17.86 5.80
CA GLN A 131 7.82 -17.37 7.00
C GLN A 131 6.89 -17.43 8.22
N HIS A 132 7.42 -17.83 9.37
CA HIS A 132 6.69 -17.98 10.63
C HIS A 132 7.28 -17.16 11.77
N ASP A 133 8.49 -16.61 11.59
CA ASP A 133 9.10 -15.69 12.53
C ASP A 133 8.50 -14.28 12.37
N ALA A 134 7.71 -13.85 13.36
CA ALA A 134 7.06 -12.54 13.37
C ALA A 134 8.08 -11.39 13.35
N CYS A 135 9.26 -11.54 13.97
CA CYS A 135 10.28 -10.51 13.97
C CYS A 135 10.86 -10.31 12.57
N VAL A 136 11.04 -11.38 11.79
CA VAL A 136 11.51 -11.30 10.40
C VAL A 136 10.47 -10.57 9.53
N VAL A 137 9.19 -10.92 9.68
CA VAL A 137 8.12 -10.29 8.91
C VAL A 137 7.97 -8.81 9.31
N ARG A 138 7.93 -8.50 10.61
CA ARG A 138 7.87 -7.12 11.11
C ARG A 138 9.05 -6.27 10.65
N ALA A 139 10.27 -6.81 10.67
CA ALA A 139 11.45 -6.11 10.19
C ALA A 139 11.37 -5.80 8.69
N ALA A 140 10.76 -6.67 7.90
CA ALA A 140 10.60 -6.43 6.47
C ALA A 140 9.63 -5.28 6.14
N GLU A 141 8.83 -4.79 7.10
CA GLU A 141 8.02 -3.57 6.92
C GLU A 141 8.87 -2.32 6.69
N LEU A 142 10.13 -2.30 7.16
CA LEU A 142 11.09 -1.21 6.97
C LEU A 142 11.33 -0.87 5.48
N PHE A 143 11.10 -1.81 4.58
CA PHE A 143 11.33 -1.63 3.15
C PHE A 143 10.22 -0.86 2.44
N TYR A 144 9.04 -0.74 3.05
CA TYR A 144 7.89 -0.10 2.42
C TYR A 144 7.10 0.84 3.34
N ARG A 145 7.40 0.86 4.64
CA ARG A 145 6.82 1.79 5.62
C ARG A 145 7.90 2.49 6.45
N PRO A 146 7.99 3.83 6.40
CA PRO A 146 8.87 4.58 7.29
C PRO A 146 8.57 4.30 8.76
N GLN A 147 9.60 4.15 9.58
CA GLN A 147 9.47 3.91 11.02
C GLN A 147 10.04 5.10 11.81
N ARG A 148 9.38 5.48 12.88
CA ARG A 148 9.90 6.37 13.91
C ARG A 148 10.72 5.57 14.91
N VAL A 149 11.95 6.05 15.13
CA VAL A 149 12.88 5.45 16.09
C VAL A 149 12.81 6.23 17.40
N THR A 150 12.62 5.53 18.51
CA THR A 150 12.66 6.12 19.84
C THR A 150 13.48 5.26 20.79
N SER A 151 14.01 5.89 21.85
CA SER A 151 14.68 5.17 22.93
C SER A 151 13.79 5.15 24.16
N HIS A 152 13.50 3.97 24.70
CA HIS A 152 12.69 3.79 25.90
C HIS A 152 13.34 2.75 26.81
N GLU A 153 13.58 3.11 28.08
CA GLU A 153 14.22 2.23 29.09
C GLU A 153 15.52 1.51 28.64
N GLY A 154 16.30 2.16 27.77
CA GLY A 154 17.55 1.60 27.24
C GLY A 154 17.38 0.68 26.02
N ALA A 155 16.14 0.45 25.58
CA ALA A 155 15.83 -0.24 24.32
C ALA A 155 15.53 0.78 23.20
N VAL A 156 15.78 0.36 21.95
CA VAL A 156 15.38 1.10 20.75
C VAL A 156 14.06 0.51 20.25
N LEU A 157 13.04 1.35 20.13
CA LEU A 157 11.73 0.99 19.62
C LEU A 157 11.54 1.59 18.22
N LEU A 158 10.96 0.78 17.33
CA LEU A 158 10.54 1.17 15.99
C LEU A 158 9.02 1.11 15.92
N ALA A 159 8.41 2.21 15.51
CA ALA A 159 6.96 2.30 15.33
C ALA A 159 6.63 2.86 13.96
N ASP A 160 5.55 2.41 13.34
CA ASP A 160 5.12 2.91 12.04
C ASP A 160 4.86 4.43 12.11
N ALA A 161 5.49 5.19 11.21
CA ALA A 161 5.45 6.65 11.26
C ALA A 161 4.02 7.19 11.05
N GLU A 162 3.27 6.61 10.11
CA GLU A 162 1.89 7.01 9.82
C GLU A 162 0.96 6.74 11.01
N THR A 163 1.12 5.59 11.67
CA THR A 163 0.37 5.26 12.88
C THR A 163 0.68 6.23 14.02
N ILE A 164 1.96 6.55 14.25
CA ILE A 164 2.31 7.56 15.26
C ILE A 164 1.73 8.94 14.92
N GLU A 165 1.84 9.40 13.68
CA GLU A 165 1.29 10.69 13.25
C GLU A 165 -0.22 10.76 13.47
N ARG A 166 -0.95 9.69 13.14
CA ARG A 166 -2.40 9.59 13.39
C ARG A 166 -2.73 9.66 14.89
N HIS A 167 -1.97 8.97 15.74
CA HIS A 167 -2.15 9.05 17.20
C HIS A 167 -1.86 10.46 17.74
N GLU A 168 -0.82 11.13 17.24
CA GLU A 168 -0.48 12.51 17.61
C GLU A 168 -1.58 13.50 17.20
N GLN A 169 -2.09 13.41 15.98
CA GLN A 169 -3.20 14.23 15.49
C GLN A 169 -4.46 14.06 16.35
N ASN A 170 -4.81 12.82 16.69
CA ASN A 170 -5.94 12.52 17.57
C ASN A 170 -5.75 13.10 18.98
N ARG A 171 -4.53 13.10 19.52
CA ARG A 171 -4.23 13.77 20.80
C ARG A 171 -4.36 15.28 20.72
N HIS A 172 -3.87 15.90 19.66
CA HIS A 172 -4.00 17.35 19.50
C HIS A 172 -5.46 17.80 19.39
N ALA A 173 -6.35 16.94 18.87
CA ALA A 173 -7.79 17.18 18.88
C ALA A 173 -8.43 17.10 20.29
N SER A 174 -7.74 16.51 21.29
CA SER A 174 -8.22 16.37 22.68
C SER A 174 -7.27 17.05 23.68
N PRO A 175 -7.55 18.29 24.12
CA PRO A 175 -6.66 19.05 25.00
C PRO A 175 -6.30 18.33 26.31
N LEU A 176 -7.21 17.53 26.88
CA LEU A 176 -6.92 16.74 28.09
C LEU A 176 -5.92 15.62 27.84
N LEU A 177 -6.02 14.95 26.68
CA LEU A 177 -5.10 13.87 26.31
C LEU A 177 -3.71 14.41 25.96
N GLY A 178 -3.65 15.63 25.39
CA GLY A 178 -2.39 16.34 25.17
C GLY A 178 -1.70 16.83 26.46
N MET A 179 -2.46 17.07 27.54
CA MET A 179 -1.92 17.52 28.83
C MET A 179 -1.57 16.37 29.79
N LEU A 180 -2.25 15.23 29.68
CA LEU A 180 -2.14 14.10 30.62
C LEU A 180 -1.59 12.81 29.98
N GLY A 181 -1.46 12.74 28.66
CA GLY A 181 -0.97 11.56 27.94
C GLY A 181 0.57 11.47 27.88
N GLY A 182 1.09 10.24 27.89
CA GLY A 182 2.50 9.93 27.59
C GLY A 182 2.84 10.06 26.09
N SER A 183 3.97 9.49 25.64
CA SER A 183 4.30 9.50 24.21
C SER A 183 3.31 8.63 23.41
N ALA A 184 3.11 8.90 22.11
CA ALA A 184 2.20 8.07 21.28
C ALA A 184 2.76 6.65 21.12
N VAL A 185 4.08 6.53 21.15
CA VAL A 185 4.81 5.25 21.05
C VAL A 185 4.52 4.34 22.25
N THR A 186 4.29 4.87 23.45
CA THR A 186 4.01 4.04 24.65
C THR A 186 2.62 3.39 24.66
N GLU A 187 1.75 3.73 23.71
CA GLU A 187 0.43 3.10 23.56
C GLU A 187 0.43 1.92 22.57
N LEU A 188 1.55 1.71 21.85
CA LEU A 188 1.70 0.61 20.91
C LEU A 188 2.15 -0.67 21.64
N GLU A 189 1.67 -1.81 21.16
CA GLU A 189 2.05 -3.11 21.69
C GLU A 189 3.43 -3.49 21.14
N ILE A 190 4.41 -3.75 22.02
CA ILE A 190 5.76 -4.12 21.59
C ILE A 190 5.77 -5.60 21.19
N LEU A 191 6.26 -5.90 19.99
CA LEU A 191 6.55 -7.28 19.57
C LEU A 191 7.75 -7.85 20.35
N ASP A 192 7.53 -8.99 21.01
CA ASP A 192 8.55 -9.78 21.69
C ASP A 192 8.36 -11.29 21.46
N GLU A 193 9.17 -12.10 22.14
CA GLU A 193 9.15 -13.56 22.03
C GLU A 193 7.86 -14.22 22.56
N ASN A 194 7.04 -13.50 23.31
CA ASN A 194 5.82 -14.00 23.96
C ASN A 194 4.54 -13.67 23.19
N ASN A 195 4.55 -12.70 22.27
CA ASN A 195 3.36 -12.29 21.50
C ASN A 195 3.47 -12.38 19.96
N PRO A 196 4.22 -13.33 19.35
CA PRO A 196 4.34 -13.40 17.88
C PRO A 196 3.02 -13.69 17.16
N GLU A 197 2.08 -14.38 17.82
CA GLU A 197 0.74 -14.65 17.27
C GLU A 197 -0.10 -13.37 17.11
N SER A 198 0.08 -12.41 18.02
CA SER A 198 -0.64 -11.12 17.99
C SER A 198 -0.31 -10.35 16.72
N TYR A 199 0.97 -10.35 16.33
CA TYR A 199 1.45 -9.71 15.11
C TYR A 199 0.74 -10.23 13.86
N PHE A 200 0.70 -11.55 13.65
CA PHE A 200 0.08 -12.11 12.44
C PHE A 200 -1.41 -11.77 12.36
N ALA A 201 -2.13 -11.77 13.49
CA ALA A 201 -3.55 -11.41 13.53
C ALA A 201 -3.81 -9.94 13.18
N ARG A 202 -2.79 -9.07 13.29
CA ARG A 202 -2.90 -7.61 13.14
C ARG A 202 -1.92 -7.01 12.13
N SER A 203 -1.28 -7.84 11.31
CA SER A 203 -0.19 -7.40 10.42
C SER A 203 -0.59 -6.29 9.43
N ASP A 204 -1.88 -6.15 9.12
CA ASP A 204 -2.42 -5.08 8.27
C ASP A 204 -2.69 -3.76 9.03
N ALA A 205 -2.67 -3.76 10.36
CA ALA A 205 -2.90 -2.58 11.18
C ALA A 205 -1.64 -1.74 11.42
N PHE A 206 -0.44 -2.33 11.27
CA PHE A 206 0.86 -1.69 11.45
C PHE A 206 1.01 -0.95 12.79
N ASP A 207 0.46 -1.54 13.86
CA ASP A 207 0.32 -0.94 15.19
C ASP A 207 1.08 -1.69 16.29
N MET A 208 2.07 -2.50 15.89
CA MET A 208 3.02 -3.22 16.76
C MET A 208 4.49 -2.91 16.43
#